data_AF-A0A975GLP4-F1
#
_entry.id   AF-A0A975GLP4-F1
#
_cell.length_a   1.000
_cell.length_b   1.000
_cell.length_c   1.000
_cell.angle_alpha   90.00
_cell.angle_beta   90.00
_cell.angle_gamma   90.00
#
_symmetry.space_group_name_H-M   'P 1'
#
loop_
_entity.id
_entity.type
_entity.pdbx_description
1 polymer ?
#
loop_
_entity_poly.entity_id
_entity_poly.type
_entity_poly.pdbx_seq_one_letter_code
_entity_poly.pdbx_strand_id
1 'polypeptide(L)'
;MGDEIKIVHSKEEFEKIQRIKAKYPEPDAPDPAEGDVSEQETELTDNDDQIRKEQTMAEKKEAPQEEKPQKAAGETKNDEKNLSEDSKFASALLQHLNATRMTAGQLDLLIQKLELQFDQLVHGNLVGQLKQTDEYTFAKEYLDMEIQPMKDVIERMKKMVAALQNKQLTLSDDLLEAKEEMDNKLLEAKKEVNNEVERRVKTISTKIDDEIQRTKRTIDEQGRGLRNELVDSMKKERKSAEDELKDIRGKFETDTGKLKESLTDLIRQEREKLEKETQKMSKEAFEMKEKVQQSLRTLSEYLVLVIDAAGVHDKIEKLSYDKTLEEMTTINL
;
A
#
# COMPACT_ATOMS: atom_id res chain seq x y z
N MET A 1 -26.13 -13.96 -30.40
CA MET A 1 -24.80 -13.57 -30.90
C MET A 1 -23.90 -13.53 -29.68
N GLY A 2 -23.05 -14.55 -29.52
CA GLY A 2 -22.15 -14.66 -28.37
C GLY A 2 -20.74 -14.33 -28.83
N ASP A 3 -20.13 -13.33 -28.22
CA ASP A 3 -18.74 -12.98 -28.44
C ASP A 3 -17.87 -13.70 -27.40
N GLU A 4 -17.09 -14.66 -27.88
CA GLU A 4 -16.05 -15.34 -27.11
C GLU A 4 -14.88 -14.39 -26.84
N ILE A 5 -14.60 -14.12 -25.56
CA ILE A 5 -13.39 -13.40 -25.13
C ILE A 5 -12.22 -14.39 -25.24
N LYS A 6 -11.44 -14.31 -26.32
CA LYS A 6 -10.13 -14.97 -26.41
C LYS A 6 -9.08 -14.15 -25.66
N ILE A 7 -8.78 -14.56 -24.43
CA ILE A 7 -7.64 -14.05 -23.68
C ILE A 7 -6.38 -14.76 -24.20
N VAL A 8 -5.60 -14.07 -25.02
CA VAL A 8 -4.28 -14.54 -25.45
C VAL A 8 -3.26 -14.03 -24.43
N HIS A 9 -2.90 -14.86 -23.45
CA HIS A 9 -1.74 -14.57 -22.61
C HIS A 9 -0.46 -14.79 -23.42
N SER A 10 0.37 -13.74 -23.52
CA SER A 10 1.68 -13.85 -24.13
C SER A 10 2.52 -14.87 -23.36
N LYS A 11 3.29 -15.69 -24.07
CA LYS A 11 4.19 -16.73 -23.50
C LYS A 11 5.12 -16.16 -22.41
N GLU A 12 5.46 -14.88 -22.51
CA GLU A 12 6.29 -14.15 -21.55
C GLU A 12 5.56 -13.85 -20.22
N GLU A 13 4.25 -13.61 -20.24
CA GLU A 13 3.47 -13.39 -19.01
C GLU A 13 3.34 -14.69 -18.21
N PHE A 14 3.19 -15.82 -18.90
CA PHE A 14 3.15 -17.13 -18.26
C PHE A 14 4.49 -17.49 -17.58
N GLU A 15 5.62 -17.24 -18.24
CA GLU A 15 6.94 -17.45 -17.63
C GLU A 15 7.18 -16.53 -16.42
N LYS A 16 6.69 -15.28 -16.47
CA LYS A 16 6.80 -14.34 -15.35
C LYS A 16 6.01 -14.83 -14.14
N ILE A 17 4.80 -15.35 -14.35
CA ILE A 17 3.96 -15.91 -13.28
C ILE A 17 4.61 -17.18 -12.69
N GLN A 18 5.19 -18.05 -13.52
CA GLN A 18 5.90 -19.23 -13.02
C GLN A 18 7.14 -18.88 -12.18
N ARG A 19 7.92 -17.87 -12.58
CA ARG A 19 9.07 -17.42 -11.80
C ARG A 19 8.67 -16.82 -10.45
N ILE A 20 7.52 -16.14 -10.37
CA ILE A 20 6.99 -15.62 -9.10
C ILE A 20 6.56 -16.77 -8.19
N LYS A 21 5.88 -17.78 -8.75
CA LYS A 21 5.42 -18.96 -7.99
C LYS A 21 6.58 -19.83 -7.48
N ALA A 22 7.70 -19.88 -8.20
CA ALA A 22 8.91 -20.59 -7.76
C ALA A 22 9.70 -19.83 -6.68
N LYS A 23 9.54 -18.50 -6.58
CA LYS A 23 10.29 -17.64 -5.64
C LYS A 23 9.56 -17.48 -4.29
N TYR A 24 8.26 -17.76 -4.27
CA TYR A 24 7.41 -17.77 -3.08
C TYR A 24 6.50 -19.01 -3.14
N PRO A 25 6.98 -20.19 -2.72
CA PRO A 25 6.08 -21.32 -2.54
C PRO A 25 5.02 -20.95 -1.50
N GLU A 26 3.75 -21.06 -1.86
CA GLU A 26 2.64 -20.89 -0.92
C GLU A 26 2.81 -21.87 0.25
N PRO A 27 2.58 -21.44 1.51
CA PRO A 27 2.55 -22.36 2.63
C PRO A 27 1.37 -23.33 2.46
N ASP A 28 1.63 -24.61 2.75
CA ASP A 28 0.66 -25.70 2.62
C ASP A 28 -0.69 -25.35 3.25
N ALA A 29 -1.75 -25.43 2.46
CA ALA A 29 -3.12 -25.33 2.94
C ALA A 29 -3.44 -26.56 3.81
N PRO A 30 -4.04 -26.40 5.00
CA PRO A 30 -4.53 -27.54 5.75
C PRO A 30 -5.77 -28.13 5.07
N ASP A 31 -5.76 -29.45 4.94
CA ASP A 31 -6.79 -30.31 4.33
C ASP A 31 -8.14 -30.16 5.07
N PRO A 32 -9.31 -30.06 4.38
CA PRO A 32 -10.59 -29.90 5.03
C PRO A 32 -11.27 -31.26 5.22
N ALA A 33 -11.23 -31.80 6.43
CA ALA A 33 -12.13 -32.88 6.80
C ALA A 33 -12.47 -32.86 8.29
N GLU A 34 -13.79 -32.92 8.53
CA GLU A 34 -14.48 -33.29 9.77
C GLU A 34 -14.63 -32.19 10.83
N GLY A 35 -15.88 -31.75 10.98
CA GLY A 35 -16.29 -30.77 11.98
C GLY A 35 -16.64 -31.38 13.32
N ASP A 36 -16.84 -30.52 14.31
CA ASP A 36 -17.96 -30.60 15.24
C ASP A 36 -18.12 -29.25 15.96
N VAL A 37 -19.34 -29.02 16.40
CA VAL A 37 -19.82 -27.81 17.08
C VAL A 37 -19.28 -27.76 18.51
N SER A 38 -18.70 -26.64 18.95
CA SER A 38 -18.89 -26.19 20.33
C SER A 38 -18.66 -24.68 20.50
N GLU A 39 -19.61 -24.06 21.19
CA GLU A 39 -19.50 -22.74 21.81
C GLU A 39 -18.43 -22.79 22.92
N GLN A 40 -17.51 -21.83 22.92
CA GLN A 40 -16.80 -21.45 24.13
C GLN A 40 -16.43 -19.96 24.08
N GLU A 41 -17.12 -19.18 24.92
CA GLU A 41 -16.64 -17.90 25.42
C GLU A 41 -15.23 -18.09 26.01
N THR A 42 -14.29 -17.24 25.65
CA THR A 42 -13.15 -16.88 26.50
C THR A 42 -12.66 -15.48 26.19
N GLU A 43 -12.40 -14.76 27.28
CA GLU A 43 -11.90 -13.40 27.40
C GLU A 43 -10.56 -13.22 26.67
N LEU A 44 -10.43 -12.13 25.91
CA LEU A 44 -9.14 -11.63 25.46
C LEU A 44 -8.68 -10.52 26.42
N THR A 45 -7.73 -10.89 27.25
CA THR A 45 -6.94 -10.01 28.10
C THR A 45 -5.93 -9.23 27.26
N ASP A 46 -5.79 -7.95 27.59
CA ASP A 46 -4.71 -7.06 27.18
C ASP A 46 -3.34 -7.71 27.40
N ASN A 47 -2.52 -7.84 26.36
CA ASN A 47 -1.06 -7.87 26.44
C ASN A 47 -0.45 -7.85 25.03
N ASP A 48 -0.16 -6.67 24.49
CA ASP A 48 0.70 -6.54 23.31
C ASP A 48 1.46 -5.19 23.28
N ASP A 49 1.90 -4.70 24.44
CA ASP A 49 2.59 -3.41 24.58
C ASP A 49 4.05 -3.51 25.09
N GLN A 50 4.71 -4.67 24.96
CA GLN A 50 6.05 -4.88 25.54
C GLN A 50 7.17 -5.39 24.60
N ILE A 51 7.03 -5.24 23.28
CA ILE A 51 8.13 -5.55 22.36
C ILE A 51 8.38 -4.38 21.40
N ARG A 52 8.74 -3.20 21.93
CA ARG A 52 9.34 -2.12 21.12
C ARG A 52 10.06 -1.04 21.92
N LYS A 53 10.86 -1.44 22.90
CA LYS A 53 11.86 -0.55 23.52
C LYS A 53 13.10 -1.33 23.93
N GLU A 54 13.95 -1.65 22.97
CA GLU A 54 15.37 -1.90 23.20
C GLU A 54 16.05 -2.07 21.85
N GLN A 55 16.58 -0.96 21.31
CA GLN A 55 17.73 -0.90 20.41
C GLN A 55 17.97 0.55 19.99
N THR A 56 18.43 1.35 20.94
CA THR A 56 19.27 2.51 20.66
C THR A 56 20.37 2.53 21.72
N MET A 57 21.60 2.86 21.27
CA MET A 57 22.79 3.18 22.08
C MET A 57 23.73 2.00 22.42
N ALA A 58 24.69 1.73 21.53
CA ALA A 58 26.06 1.38 21.91
C ALA A 58 27.01 1.65 20.72
N GLU A 59 27.77 2.72 20.84
CA GLU A 59 28.83 3.15 19.92
C GLU A 59 30.18 2.51 20.31
N LYS A 60 31.01 2.24 19.29
CA LYS A 60 32.50 2.18 19.29
C LYS A 60 33.24 1.09 20.09
N LYS A 61 34.02 0.26 19.35
CA LYS A 61 35.49 0.36 19.31
C LYS A 61 36.13 -0.47 18.18
N GLU A 62 36.97 0.22 17.41
CA GLU A 62 38.21 -0.16 16.72
C GLU A 62 38.36 -1.50 15.98
N ALA A 63 38.69 -1.40 14.69
CA ALA A 63 39.66 -2.29 14.03
C ALA A 63 40.57 -1.44 13.11
N PRO A 64 41.89 -1.67 13.08
CA PRO A 64 42.75 -1.13 12.03
C PRO A 64 43.06 -2.23 11.00
N GLN A 65 42.91 -1.94 9.72
CA GLN A 65 43.75 -2.58 8.70
C GLN A 65 43.82 -1.73 7.42
N GLU A 66 45.05 -1.56 6.97
CA GLU A 66 45.49 -0.92 5.74
C GLU A 66 45.14 -1.76 4.50
N GLU A 67 44.76 -1.10 3.40
CA GLU A 67 45.50 -1.07 2.12
C GLU A 67 44.59 -0.79 0.90
N LYS A 68 44.77 0.42 0.37
CA LYS A 68 44.90 0.84 -1.04
C LYS A 68 43.79 0.60 -2.10
N PRO A 69 43.79 1.44 -3.17
CA PRO A 69 42.58 1.92 -3.82
C PRO A 69 42.43 1.45 -5.28
N GLN A 70 41.19 1.41 -5.81
CA GLN A 70 40.97 1.59 -7.25
C GLN A 70 39.55 2.05 -7.61
N LYS A 71 39.56 3.19 -8.31
CA LYS A 71 38.57 3.92 -9.12
C LYS A 71 37.27 3.22 -9.58
N ALA A 72 36.16 3.93 -9.39
CA ALA A 72 35.13 4.20 -10.40
C ALA A 72 34.35 5.46 -9.94
N ALA A 73 34.65 6.65 -10.46
CA ALA A 73 33.98 7.25 -11.62
C ALA A 73 32.46 7.39 -11.43
N GLY A 74 32.06 8.46 -10.74
CA GLY A 74 30.71 9.01 -10.72
C GLY A 74 30.81 10.52 -10.58
N GLU A 75 30.44 11.22 -11.63
CA GLU A 75 30.54 12.67 -11.78
C GLU A 75 29.84 13.43 -10.65
N THR A 76 30.57 14.32 -9.98
CA THR A 76 30.01 15.57 -9.48
C THR A 76 31.01 16.67 -9.82
N LYS A 77 30.70 17.37 -10.91
CA LYS A 77 31.30 18.65 -11.24
C LYS A 77 30.92 19.65 -10.15
N ASN A 78 31.91 20.44 -9.77
CA ASN A 78 31.82 21.73 -9.08
C ASN A 78 31.44 21.69 -7.60
N ASP A 79 32.45 21.57 -6.72
CA ASP A 79 32.45 22.22 -5.40
C ASP A 79 33.89 22.43 -4.91
N GLU A 80 34.72 23.07 -5.74
CA GLU A 80 36.04 23.60 -5.35
C GLU A 80 36.16 25.09 -5.73
N LYS A 81 35.10 25.85 -5.53
CA LYS A 81 35.19 27.31 -5.62
C LYS A 81 34.22 27.91 -4.62
N ASN A 82 34.67 28.07 -3.38
CA ASN A 82 34.27 29.18 -2.51
C ASN A 82 35.11 29.15 -1.20
N LEU A 83 36.43 29.01 -1.33
CA LEU A 83 37.28 29.78 -0.41
C LEU A 83 37.14 31.23 -0.88
N SER A 84 36.73 32.13 0.04
CA SER A 84 36.65 33.57 -0.22
C SER A 84 37.88 34.01 -1.00
N GLU A 85 37.74 34.90 -1.98
CA GLU A 85 38.88 35.44 -2.74
C GLU A 85 39.96 35.95 -1.77
N ASP A 86 39.56 36.44 -0.59
CA ASP A 86 40.42 36.88 0.50
C ASP A 86 41.24 35.74 1.14
N SER A 87 40.68 34.52 1.27
CA SER A 87 41.39 33.33 1.78
C SER A 87 42.49 32.89 0.84
N LYS A 88 42.14 32.84 -0.46
CA LYS A 88 43.05 32.46 -1.52
C LYS A 88 44.12 33.51 -1.72
N PHE A 89 43.75 34.78 -1.60
CA PHE A 89 44.68 35.90 -1.64
C PHE A 89 45.62 35.88 -0.44
N ALA A 90 45.14 35.73 0.79
CA ALA A 90 45.97 35.63 1.99
C ALA A 90 46.93 34.43 1.93
N SER A 91 46.44 33.27 1.48
CA SER A 91 47.27 32.07 1.29
C SER A 91 48.30 32.24 0.17
N ALA A 92 47.92 32.84 -0.96
CA ALA A 92 48.84 33.12 -2.06
C ALA A 92 49.87 34.19 -1.69
N LEU A 93 49.51 35.18 -0.86
CA LEU A 93 50.38 36.25 -0.39
C LEU A 93 51.37 35.73 0.67
N LEU A 94 50.92 34.85 1.58
CA LEU A 94 51.80 34.07 2.47
C LEU A 94 52.77 33.20 1.68
N GLN A 95 52.30 32.52 0.63
CA GLN A 95 53.13 31.68 -0.21
C GLN A 95 54.13 32.51 -1.03
N HIS A 96 53.72 33.68 -1.53
CA HIS A 96 54.57 34.63 -2.24
C HIS A 96 55.59 35.29 -1.30
N LEU A 97 55.26 35.63 -0.06
CA LEU A 97 56.21 36.11 0.94
C LEU A 97 57.23 35.04 1.33
N ASN A 98 56.79 33.78 1.43
CA ASN A 98 57.67 32.64 1.63
C ASN A 98 58.58 32.34 0.42
N ALA A 99 58.13 32.62 -0.80
CA ALA A 99 58.89 32.43 -2.04
C ALA A 99 59.81 33.63 -2.38
N THR A 100 59.40 34.86 -2.06
CA THR A 100 60.19 36.11 -2.19
C THR A 100 61.22 36.24 -1.08
N ARG A 101 61.44 35.15 -0.33
CA ARG A 101 62.59 34.93 0.53
C ARG A 101 63.86 34.79 -0.34
N MET A 102 64.23 35.84 -1.09
CA MET A 102 65.65 36.20 -1.15
C MET A 102 65.98 36.51 0.29
N THR A 103 66.44 35.48 1.00
CA THR A 103 66.27 35.43 2.44
C THR A 103 66.90 36.69 3.01
N ALA A 104 66.20 37.33 3.94
CA ALA A 104 66.80 38.12 5.00
C ALA A 104 68.30 37.79 5.23
N GLY A 105 68.60 36.49 5.36
CA GLY A 105 69.96 35.93 5.43
C GLY A 105 70.81 35.96 4.15
N GLN A 106 70.26 35.82 2.94
CA GLN A 106 70.98 36.02 1.67
C GLN A 106 71.34 37.49 1.43
N LEU A 107 70.46 38.43 1.79
CA LEU A 107 70.77 39.87 1.78
C LEU A 107 71.82 40.22 2.85
N ASP A 108 71.69 39.66 4.05
CA ASP A 108 72.68 39.81 5.11
C ASP A 108 74.03 39.18 4.73
N LEU A 109 74.05 38.00 4.11
CA LEU A 109 75.24 37.35 3.54
C LEU A 109 75.90 38.19 2.45
N LEU A 110 75.10 38.83 1.58
CA LEU A 110 75.62 39.73 0.55
C LEU A 110 76.24 40.99 1.17
N ILE A 111 75.61 41.58 2.19
CA ILE A 111 76.16 42.74 2.91
C ILE A 111 77.44 42.36 3.65
N GLN A 112 77.47 41.21 4.34
CA GLN A 112 78.67 40.69 5.00
C GLN A 112 79.80 40.44 3.99
N LYS A 113 79.48 39.89 2.81
CA LYS A 113 80.46 39.68 1.74
C LYS A 113 81.01 41.00 1.20
N LEU A 114 80.16 42.02 1.07
CA LEU A 114 80.53 43.36 0.59
C LEU A 114 81.43 44.08 1.61
N GLU A 115 81.12 43.97 2.90
CA GLU A 115 81.95 44.46 4.01
C GLU A 115 83.33 43.78 4.03
N LEU A 116 83.36 42.46 3.85
CA LEU A 116 84.60 41.68 3.85
C LEU A 116 85.47 41.97 2.62
N GLN A 117 84.86 42.17 1.44
CA GLN A 117 85.56 42.61 0.24
C GLN A 117 86.08 44.05 0.35
N PHE A 118 85.30 44.93 0.98
CA PHE A 118 85.68 46.31 1.24
C PHE A 118 86.86 46.38 2.21
N ASP A 119 86.81 45.65 3.32
CA ASP A 119 87.91 45.57 4.28
C ASP A 119 89.19 44.96 3.68
N GLN A 120 89.06 43.92 2.83
CA GLN A 120 90.20 43.35 2.11
C GLN A 120 90.83 44.35 1.12
N LEU A 121 90.02 45.13 0.40
CA LEU A 121 90.50 46.12 -0.55
C LEU A 121 91.19 47.30 0.15
N VAL A 122 90.55 47.81 1.20
CA VAL A 122 91.03 48.95 1.98
C VAL A 122 92.27 48.59 2.80
N HIS A 123 92.18 47.57 3.65
CA HIS A 123 93.23 47.26 4.61
C HIS A 123 94.31 46.33 4.03
N GLY A 124 93.95 45.45 3.09
CA GLY A 124 94.89 44.51 2.47
C GLY A 124 95.70 45.13 1.34
N ASN A 125 95.03 45.70 0.34
CA ASN A 125 95.71 46.21 -0.86
C ASN A 125 96.12 47.68 -0.74
N LEU A 126 95.21 48.60 -0.41
CA LEU A 126 95.52 50.04 -0.40
C LEU A 126 96.42 50.43 0.77
N VAL A 127 96.00 50.16 2.01
CA VAL A 127 96.79 50.51 3.21
C VAL A 127 98.10 49.71 3.27
N GLY A 128 98.11 48.48 2.77
CA GLY A 128 99.31 47.63 2.69
C GLY A 128 100.38 48.18 1.73
N GLN A 129 99.97 48.69 0.57
CA GLN A 129 100.88 49.33 -0.40
C GLN A 129 101.33 50.72 0.07
N LEU A 130 100.44 51.51 0.66
CA LEU A 130 100.75 52.84 1.21
C LEU A 130 101.77 52.81 2.36
N LYS A 131 101.81 51.73 3.18
CA LYS A 131 102.80 51.58 4.27
C LYS A 131 104.25 51.51 3.78
N GLN A 132 104.47 51.23 2.49
CA GLN A 132 105.80 51.15 1.88
C GLN A 132 106.29 52.50 1.32
N THR A 133 105.50 53.56 1.45
CA THR A 133 105.81 54.90 0.95
C THR A 133 105.83 55.92 2.09
N ASP A 134 106.74 56.90 2.04
CA ASP A 134 106.92 57.93 3.08
C ASP A 134 105.72 58.90 3.23
N GLU A 135 104.72 58.83 2.33
CA GLU A 135 103.48 59.62 2.35
C GLU A 135 102.30 58.95 3.07
N TYR A 136 102.56 57.88 3.83
CA TYR A 136 101.56 57.03 4.49
C TYR A 136 100.51 57.79 5.29
N THR A 137 100.90 58.84 6.02
CA THR A 137 99.99 59.57 6.91
C THR A 137 98.94 60.37 6.14
N PHE A 138 99.33 61.06 5.07
CA PHE A 138 98.41 61.88 4.27
C PHE A 138 97.44 61.01 3.48
N ALA A 139 97.96 59.94 2.88
CA ALA A 139 97.15 59.05 2.06
C ALA A 139 96.20 58.18 2.93
N LYS A 140 96.57 57.87 4.18
CA LYS A 140 95.67 57.26 5.17
C LYS A 140 94.53 58.19 5.57
N GLU A 141 94.80 59.46 5.85
CA GLU A 141 93.79 60.43 6.27
C GLU A 141 92.78 60.73 5.13
N TYR A 142 93.27 60.80 3.89
CA TYR A 142 92.41 60.91 2.69
C TYR A 142 91.57 59.65 2.47
N LEU A 143 92.16 58.46 2.62
CA LEU A 143 91.43 57.20 2.54
C LEU A 143 90.36 57.10 3.63
N ASP A 144 90.69 57.42 4.87
CA ASP A 144 89.72 57.40 5.97
C ASP A 144 88.54 58.36 5.69
N MET A 145 88.80 59.50 5.03
CA MET A 145 87.76 60.45 4.61
C MET A 145 86.83 59.89 3.52
N GLU A 146 87.34 59.10 2.58
CA GLU A 146 86.54 58.45 1.52
C GLU A 146 85.90 57.12 1.96
N ILE A 147 86.48 56.44 2.95
CA ILE A 147 86.03 55.15 3.47
C ILE A 147 84.85 55.30 4.44
N GLN A 148 84.86 56.33 5.29
CA GLN A 148 83.79 56.59 6.25
C GLN A 148 82.38 56.69 5.62
N PRO A 149 82.15 57.47 4.54
CA PRO A 149 80.82 57.53 3.93
C PRO A 149 80.37 56.17 3.36
N MET A 150 81.29 55.31 2.93
CA MET A 150 80.95 53.94 2.49
C MET A 150 80.56 53.03 3.66
N LYS A 151 81.25 53.15 4.80
CA LYS A 151 80.87 52.43 6.04
C LYS A 151 79.48 52.88 6.53
N ASP A 152 79.20 54.17 6.48
CA ASP A 152 77.88 54.72 6.82
C ASP A 152 76.77 54.18 5.90
N VAL A 153 77.05 54.02 4.60
CA VAL A 153 76.11 53.42 3.65
C VAL A 153 75.85 51.95 3.97
N ILE A 154 76.89 51.16 4.28
CA ILE A 154 76.75 49.75 4.68
C ILE A 154 75.93 49.63 5.97
N GLU A 155 76.17 50.50 6.95
CA GLU A 155 75.42 50.49 8.21
C GLU A 155 73.95 50.88 8.01
N ARG A 156 73.66 51.86 7.14
CA ARG A 156 72.29 52.21 6.74
C ARG A 156 71.58 51.05 6.03
N MET A 157 72.29 50.33 5.16
CA MET A 157 71.76 49.13 4.50
C MET A 157 71.42 48.03 5.51
N LYS A 158 72.28 47.77 6.50
CA LYS A 158 71.99 46.82 7.59
C LYS A 158 70.72 47.18 8.37
N LYS A 159 70.59 48.44 8.77
CA LYS A 159 69.38 48.95 9.47
C LYS A 159 68.13 48.81 8.62
N MET A 160 68.21 49.10 7.32
CA MET A 160 67.10 48.95 6.39
C MET A 160 66.68 47.48 6.23
N VAL A 161 67.64 46.57 6.07
CA VAL A 161 67.37 45.13 5.97
C VAL A 161 66.73 44.60 7.25
N ALA A 162 67.24 44.97 8.44
CA ALA A 162 66.64 44.57 9.71
C ALA A 162 65.19 45.11 9.86
N ALA A 163 64.93 46.35 9.45
CA ALA A 163 63.58 46.92 9.46
C ALA A 163 62.62 46.20 8.51
N LEU A 164 63.09 45.80 7.31
CA LEU A 164 62.31 45.02 6.35
C LEU A 164 62.02 43.60 6.87
N GLN A 165 62.99 42.96 7.53
CA GLN A 165 62.81 41.64 8.15
C GLN A 165 61.75 41.67 9.25
N ASN A 166 61.82 42.66 10.15
CA ASN A 166 60.83 42.80 11.22
C ASN A 166 59.43 43.06 10.65
N LYS A 167 59.30 43.93 9.63
CA LYS A 167 58.01 44.14 8.95
C LYS A 167 57.49 42.89 8.26
N GLN A 168 58.36 42.08 7.67
CA GLN A 168 57.97 40.83 7.02
C GLN A 168 57.49 39.79 8.04
N LEU A 169 58.14 39.69 9.20
CA LEU A 169 57.72 38.80 10.29
C LEU A 169 56.34 39.20 10.81
N THR A 170 56.15 40.48 11.16
CA THR A 170 54.85 40.99 11.63
C THR A 170 53.76 40.75 10.59
N LEU A 171 54.02 41.03 9.31
CA LEU A 171 53.01 40.82 8.27
C LEU A 171 52.71 39.33 8.03
N SER A 172 53.66 38.43 8.27
CA SER A 172 53.41 36.98 8.22
C SER A 172 52.53 36.52 9.39
N ASP A 173 52.77 37.05 10.59
CA ASP A 173 51.98 36.72 11.77
C ASP A 173 50.54 37.25 11.64
N ASP A 174 50.38 38.52 11.21
CA ASP A 174 49.07 39.13 10.95
C ASP A 174 48.27 38.35 9.88
N LEU A 175 48.94 37.86 8.84
CA LEU A 175 48.30 37.05 7.79
C LEU A 175 47.90 35.65 8.28
N LEU A 176 48.68 35.06 9.19
CA LEU A 176 48.32 33.78 9.80
C LEU A 176 47.10 33.96 10.71
N GLU A 177 47.08 35.00 11.53
CA GLU A 177 45.93 35.32 12.39
C GLU A 177 44.66 35.59 11.57
N ALA A 178 44.76 36.41 10.51
CA ALA A 178 43.64 36.69 9.62
C ALA A 178 43.13 35.43 8.91
N LYS A 179 44.04 34.52 8.53
CA LYS A 179 43.66 33.23 7.93
C LYS A 179 42.92 32.35 8.94
N GLU A 180 43.42 32.22 10.17
CA GLU A 180 42.77 31.43 11.22
C GLU A 180 41.39 31.99 11.57
N GLU A 181 41.25 33.32 11.69
CA GLU A 181 39.97 33.96 11.95
C GLU A 181 38.94 33.65 10.85
N MET A 182 39.36 33.74 9.59
CA MET A 182 38.49 33.49 8.45
C MET A 182 38.16 31.99 8.30
N ASP A 183 39.10 31.08 8.57
CA ASP A 183 38.83 29.64 8.61
C ASP A 183 37.81 29.30 9.71
N ASN A 184 37.92 29.93 10.87
CA ASN A 184 36.94 29.80 11.96
C ASN A 184 35.56 30.32 11.56
N LYS A 185 35.48 31.51 10.95
CA LYS A 185 34.21 32.08 10.44
C LYS A 185 33.57 31.18 9.39
N LEU A 186 34.37 30.62 8.48
CA LEU A 186 33.89 29.68 7.46
C LEU A 186 33.31 28.41 8.11
N LEU A 187 33.98 27.89 9.14
CA LEU A 187 33.54 26.69 9.84
C LEU A 187 32.25 26.93 10.63
N GLU A 188 32.09 28.10 11.22
CA GLU A 188 30.86 28.52 11.89
C GLU A 188 29.69 28.70 10.91
N ALA A 189 29.92 29.41 9.80
CA ALA A 189 28.91 29.57 8.74
C ALA A 189 28.47 28.21 8.17
N LYS A 190 29.41 27.28 7.97
CA LYS A 190 29.10 25.92 7.52
C LYS A 190 28.23 25.16 8.54
N LYS A 191 28.51 25.29 9.84
CA LYS A 191 27.69 24.68 10.90
C LYS A 191 26.28 25.25 10.92
N GLU A 192 26.14 26.57 10.79
CA GLU A 192 24.85 27.24 10.77
C GLU A 192 23.99 26.78 9.59
N VAL A 193 24.57 26.74 8.39
CA VAL A 193 23.89 26.24 7.18
C VAL A 193 23.46 24.79 7.36
N ASN A 194 24.34 23.93 7.86
CA ASN A 194 24.00 22.52 8.11
C ASN A 194 22.85 22.36 9.11
N ASN A 195 22.87 23.12 10.20
CA ASN A 195 21.80 23.09 11.20
C ASN A 195 20.47 23.57 10.62
N GLU A 196 20.49 24.62 9.79
CA GLU A 196 19.29 25.12 9.11
C GLU A 196 18.74 24.11 8.11
N VAL A 197 19.60 23.47 7.32
CA VAL A 197 19.22 22.38 6.41
C VAL A 197 18.60 21.22 7.20
N GLU A 198 19.20 20.78 8.30
CA GLU A 198 18.68 19.70 9.12
C GLU A 198 17.30 20.04 9.71
N ARG A 199 17.11 21.27 10.20
CA ARG A 199 15.80 21.75 10.69
C ARG A 199 14.74 21.75 9.60
N ARG A 200 15.09 22.19 8.38
CA ARG A 200 14.16 22.18 7.24
C ARG A 200 13.80 20.76 6.84
N VAL A 201 14.78 19.87 6.76
CA VAL A 201 14.54 18.45 6.45
C VAL A 201 13.62 17.81 7.48
N LYS A 202 13.87 18.02 8.79
CA LYS A 202 12.98 17.53 9.86
C LYS A 202 11.56 18.08 9.71
N THR A 203 11.42 19.38 9.48
CA THR A 203 10.12 20.03 9.30
C THR A 203 9.36 19.47 8.09
N ILE A 204 10.05 19.26 6.97
CA ILE A 204 9.46 18.67 5.76
C ILE A 204 9.04 17.23 6.05
N SER A 205 9.90 16.44 6.70
CA SER A 205 9.58 15.05 7.07
C SER A 205 8.31 14.98 7.91
N THR A 206 8.22 15.79 8.97
CA THR A 206 7.01 15.83 9.82
C THR A 206 5.77 16.21 9.03
N LYS A 207 5.85 17.20 8.12
CA LYS A 207 4.71 17.57 7.27
C LYS A 207 4.28 16.44 6.33
N ILE A 208 5.24 15.69 5.78
CA ILE A 208 4.96 14.53 4.93
C ILE A 208 4.27 13.44 5.76
N ASP A 209 4.78 13.12 6.93
CA ASP A 209 4.20 12.11 7.82
C ASP A 209 2.77 12.48 8.22
N ASP A 210 2.53 13.75 8.58
CA ASP A 210 1.19 14.26 8.92
C ASP A 210 0.22 14.11 7.73
N GLU A 211 0.66 14.43 6.52
CA GLU A 211 -0.17 14.36 5.32
C GLU A 211 -0.48 12.90 4.93
N ILE A 212 0.49 12.00 5.11
CA ILE A 212 0.29 10.55 4.95
C ILE A 212 -0.76 10.06 5.95
N GLN A 213 -0.67 10.45 7.23
CA GLN A 213 -1.64 10.05 8.25
C GLN A 213 -3.05 10.59 7.97
N ARG A 214 -3.17 11.84 7.50
CA ARG A 214 -4.46 12.41 7.07
C ARG A 214 -5.04 11.61 5.90
N THR A 215 -4.24 11.36 4.87
CA THR A 215 -4.67 10.61 3.68
C THR A 215 -5.13 9.21 4.07
N LYS A 216 -4.39 8.53 4.94
CA LYS A 216 -4.76 7.20 5.45
C LYS A 216 -6.14 7.22 6.14
N ARG A 217 -6.38 8.18 7.05
CA ARG A 217 -7.67 8.32 7.74
C ARG A 217 -8.82 8.57 6.76
N THR A 218 -8.62 9.43 5.77
CA THR A 218 -9.61 9.70 4.73
C THR A 218 -9.96 8.44 3.94
N ILE A 219 -8.94 7.66 3.54
CA ILE A 219 -9.15 6.39 2.82
C ILE A 219 -9.91 5.39 3.71
N ASP A 220 -9.54 5.26 4.98
CA ASP A 220 -10.20 4.35 5.91
C ASP A 220 -11.68 4.73 6.11
N GLU A 221 -11.98 6.03 6.19
CA GLU A 221 -13.34 6.54 6.33
C GLU A 221 -14.17 6.34 5.06
N GLN A 222 -13.61 6.61 3.88
CA GLN A 222 -14.23 6.29 2.60
C GLN A 222 -14.50 4.80 2.45
N GLY A 223 -13.53 3.94 2.83
CA GLY A 223 -13.68 2.50 2.80
C GLY A 223 -14.79 2.00 3.72
N ARG A 224 -14.92 2.57 4.93
CA ARG A 224 -16.05 2.29 5.83
C ARG A 224 -17.38 2.76 5.25
N GLY A 225 -17.41 3.95 4.65
CA GLY A 225 -18.60 4.48 3.97
C GLY A 225 -19.11 3.55 2.88
N LEU A 226 -18.24 3.15 1.95
CA LEU A 226 -18.56 2.21 0.88
C LEU A 226 -19.03 0.86 1.41
N ARG A 227 -18.39 0.34 2.46
CA ARG A 227 -18.81 -0.93 3.08
C ARG A 227 -20.22 -0.83 3.65
N ASN A 228 -20.55 0.27 4.33
CA ASN A 228 -21.88 0.49 4.89
C ASN A 228 -22.93 0.63 3.79
N GLU A 229 -22.64 1.40 2.74
CA GLU A 229 -23.53 1.54 1.57
C GLU A 229 -23.80 0.18 0.90
N LEU A 230 -22.77 -0.64 0.72
CA LEU A 230 -22.90 -1.98 0.16
C LEU A 230 -23.78 -2.88 1.04
N VAL A 231 -23.53 -2.89 2.35
CA VAL A 231 -24.31 -3.67 3.32
C VAL A 231 -25.78 -3.24 3.31
N ASP A 232 -26.05 -1.95 3.29
CA ASP A 232 -27.42 -1.43 3.25
C ASP A 232 -28.12 -1.72 1.93
N SER A 233 -27.39 -1.67 0.81
CA SER A 233 -27.91 -2.08 -0.50
C SER A 233 -28.30 -3.55 -0.51
N MET A 234 -27.42 -4.44 -0.04
CA MET A 234 -27.71 -5.88 0.04
C MET A 234 -28.89 -6.18 0.98
N LYS A 235 -29.02 -5.47 2.11
CA LYS A 235 -30.17 -5.61 3.00
C LYS A 235 -31.48 -5.22 2.31
N LYS A 236 -31.48 -4.12 1.55
CA LYS A 236 -32.65 -3.67 0.79
C LYS A 236 -33.03 -4.68 -0.29
N GLU A 237 -32.05 -5.18 -1.04
CA GLU A 237 -32.27 -6.19 -2.08
C GLU A 237 -32.83 -7.49 -1.51
N ARG A 238 -32.24 -7.98 -0.41
CA ARG A 238 -32.74 -9.16 0.29
C ARG A 238 -34.18 -8.98 0.76
N LYS A 239 -34.50 -7.82 1.33
CA LYS A 239 -35.87 -7.52 1.77
C LYS A 239 -36.84 -7.48 0.59
N SER A 240 -36.45 -6.88 -0.54
CA SER A 240 -37.25 -6.87 -1.76
C SER A 240 -37.53 -8.28 -2.26
N ALA A 241 -36.51 -9.14 -2.29
CA ALA A 241 -36.67 -10.54 -2.70
C ALA A 241 -37.57 -11.33 -1.73
N GLU A 242 -37.44 -11.10 -0.42
CA GLU A 242 -38.32 -11.71 0.59
C GLU A 242 -39.79 -11.28 0.42
N ASP A 243 -40.04 -10.00 0.11
CA ASP A 243 -41.39 -9.48 -0.12
C ASP A 243 -41.98 -10.03 -1.43
N GLU A 244 -41.19 -10.13 -2.52
CA GLU A 244 -41.62 -10.78 -3.77
C GLU A 244 -41.98 -12.26 -3.56
N LEU A 245 -41.19 -12.99 -2.78
CA LEU A 245 -41.47 -14.39 -2.46
C LEU A 245 -42.75 -14.54 -1.64
N LYS A 246 -43.03 -13.62 -0.70
CA LYS A 246 -44.30 -13.60 0.04
C LYS A 246 -45.49 -13.35 -0.89
N ASP A 247 -45.36 -12.42 -1.83
CA ASP A 247 -46.41 -12.14 -2.81
C ASP A 247 -46.69 -13.34 -3.72
N ILE A 248 -45.65 -14.01 -4.20
CA ILE A 248 -45.78 -15.25 -4.99
C ILE A 248 -46.49 -16.32 -4.17
N ARG A 249 -46.09 -16.51 -2.91
CA ARG A 249 -46.71 -17.48 -2.02
C ARG A 249 -48.19 -17.16 -1.78
N GLY A 250 -48.53 -15.89 -1.52
CA GLY A 250 -49.90 -15.47 -1.30
C GLY A 250 -50.79 -15.68 -2.54
N LYS A 251 -50.26 -15.41 -3.75
CA LYS A 251 -50.96 -15.71 -5.01
C LYS A 251 -51.17 -17.21 -5.19
N PHE A 252 -50.12 -18.01 -4.96
CA PHE A 252 -50.20 -19.46 -5.07
C PHE A 252 -51.21 -20.08 -4.11
N GLU A 253 -51.22 -19.64 -2.86
CA GLU A 253 -52.20 -20.08 -1.85
C GLU A 253 -53.63 -19.69 -2.26
N THR A 254 -53.82 -18.48 -2.79
CA THR A 254 -55.11 -18.00 -3.31
C THR A 254 -55.60 -18.84 -4.48
N ASP A 255 -54.74 -19.09 -5.47
CA ASP A 255 -55.09 -19.85 -6.67
C ASP A 255 -55.37 -21.31 -6.33
N THR A 256 -54.60 -21.90 -5.41
CA THR A 256 -54.85 -23.24 -4.88
C THR A 256 -56.19 -23.30 -4.14
N GLY A 257 -56.53 -22.26 -3.38
CA GLY A 257 -57.84 -22.13 -2.71
C GLY A 257 -58.99 -22.13 -3.71
N LYS A 258 -58.91 -21.30 -4.75
CA LYS A 258 -59.90 -21.24 -5.83
C LYS A 258 -60.03 -22.56 -6.59
N LEU A 259 -58.90 -23.22 -6.87
CA LEU A 259 -58.90 -24.53 -7.54
C LEU A 259 -59.61 -25.57 -6.68
N LYS A 260 -59.35 -25.60 -5.37
CA LYS A 260 -60.01 -26.51 -4.42
C LYS A 260 -61.50 -26.25 -4.31
N GLU A 261 -61.91 -24.98 -4.26
CA GLU A 261 -63.32 -24.58 -4.24
C GLU A 261 -64.02 -25.02 -5.54
N SER A 262 -63.43 -24.72 -6.70
CA SER A 262 -63.95 -25.15 -8.00
C SER A 262 -64.07 -26.67 -8.12
N LEU A 263 -63.08 -27.43 -7.61
CA LEU A 263 -63.14 -28.89 -7.59
C LEU A 263 -64.28 -29.39 -6.68
N THR A 264 -64.47 -28.75 -5.53
CA THR A 264 -65.54 -29.11 -4.58
C THR A 264 -66.92 -28.85 -5.19
N ASP A 265 -67.09 -27.72 -5.88
CA ASP A 265 -68.33 -27.40 -6.59
C ASP A 265 -68.62 -28.38 -7.71
N LEU A 266 -67.61 -28.77 -8.50
CA LEU A 266 -67.75 -29.78 -9.55
C LEU A 266 -68.20 -31.13 -8.97
N ILE A 267 -67.58 -31.58 -7.87
CA ILE A 267 -67.96 -32.82 -7.18
C ILE A 267 -69.41 -32.74 -6.70
N ARG A 268 -69.82 -31.60 -6.14
CA ARG A 268 -71.20 -31.37 -5.69
C ARG A 268 -72.18 -31.45 -6.85
N GLN A 269 -71.87 -30.82 -7.97
CA GLN A 269 -72.70 -30.83 -9.18
C GLN A 269 -72.84 -32.24 -9.78
N GLU A 270 -71.74 -33.00 -9.88
CA GLU A 270 -71.78 -34.39 -10.37
C GLU A 270 -72.58 -35.29 -9.42
N ARG A 271 -72.48 -35.11 -8.09
CA ARG A 271 -73.33 -35.82 -7.13
C ARG A 271 -74.81 -35.51 -7.31
N GLU A 272 -75.18 -34.24 -7.41
CA GLU A 272 -76.58 -33.84 -7.63
C GLU A 272 -77.14 -34.39 -8.95
N LYS A 273 -76.32 -34.41 -10.01
CA LYS A 273 -76.69 -34.99 -11.30
C LYS A 273 -76.88 -36.50 -11.20
N LEU A 274 -75.96 -37.20 -10.55
CA LEU A 274 -76.05 -38.64 -10.32
C LEU A 274 -77.27 -39.00 -9.48
N GLU A 275 -77.59 -38.22 -8.43
CA GLU A 275 -78.78 -38.43 -7.61
C GLU A 275 -80.07 -38.24 -8.42
N LYS A 276 -80.16 -37.20 -9.25
CA LYS A 276 -81.30 -36.97 -10.15
C LYS A 276 -81.48 -38.11 -11.15
N GLU A 277 -80.39 -38.60 -11.75
CA GLU A 277 -80.42 -39.72 -12.68
C GLU A 277 -80.83 -41.02 -11.98
N THR A 278 -80.30 -41.27 -10.79
CA THR A 278 -80.67 -42.42 -9.96
C THR A 278 -82.15 -42.38 -9.55
N GLN A 279 -82.66 -41.22 -9.15
CA GLN A 279 -84.09 -41.04 -8.86
C GLN A 279 -84.96 -41.25 -10.10
N LYS A 280 -84.52 -40.75 -11.26
CA LYS A 280 -85.22 -40.95 -12.53
C LYS A 280 -85.28 -42.44 -12.88
N MET A 281 -84.15 -43.14 -12.83
CA MET A 281 -84.09 -44.60 -13.05
C MET A 281 -84.95 -45.36 -12.04
N SER A 282 -84.96 -44.95 -10.76
CA SER A 282 -85.81 -45.58 -9.75
C SER A 282 -87.30 -45.42 -10.06
N LYS A 283 -87.72 -44.24 -10.54
CA LYS A 283 -89.11 -44.02 -10.99
C LYS A 283 -89.44 -44.85 -12.23
N GLU A 284 -88.57 -44.84 -13.24
CA GLU A 284 -88.74 -45.64 -14.46
C GLU A 284 -88.82 -47.15 -14.14
N ALA A 285 -87.99 -47.63 -13.21
CA ALA A 285 -88.01 -49.01 -12.73
C ALA A 285 -89.32 -49.33 -11.98
N PHE A 286 -89.84 -48.39 -11.17
CA PHE A 286 -91.12 -48.56 -10.49
C PHE A 286 -92.29 -48.59 -11.47
N GLU A 287 -92.34 -47.67 -12.43
CA GLU A 287 -93.35 -47.66 -13.49
C GLU A 287 -93.29 -48.93 -14.35
N MET A 288 -92.09 -49.43 -14.63
CA MET A 288 -91.92 -50.70 -15.34
C MET A 288 -92.42 -51.88 -14.49
N LYS A 289 -92.10 -51.92 -13.19
CA LYS A 289 -92.65 -52.91 -12.26
C LYS A 289 -94.17 -52.87 -12.24
N GLU A 290 -94.77 -51.68 -12.20
CA GLU A 290 -96.22 -51.50 -12.19
C GLU A 290 -96.86 -51.97 -13.52
N LYS A 291 -96.29 -51.61 -14.68
CA LYS A 291 -96.76 -52.11 -15.99
C LYS A 291 -96.67 -53.62 -16.11
N VAL A 292 -95.58 -54.22 -15.59
CA VAL A 292 -95.42 -55.68 -15.54
C VAL A 292 -96.49 -56.30 -14.65
N GLN A 293 -96.70 -55.75 -13.44
CA GLN A 293 -97.76 -56.21 -12.52
C GLN A 293 -99.15 -56.10 -13.13
N GLN A 294 -99.48 -54.99 -13.81
CA GLN A 294 -100.75 -54.81 -14.51
C GLN A 294 -100.92 -55.83 -15.64
N SER A 295 -99.89 -56.02 -16.48
CA SER A 295 -99.92 -57.02 -17.56
C SER A 295 -100.11 -58.45 -17.02
N LEU A 296 -99.47 -58.76 -15.89
CA LEU A 296 -99.67 -60.04 -15.18
C LEU A 296 -101.10 -60.19 -14.65
N ARG A 297 -101.70 -59.13 -14.10
CA ARG A 297 -103.12 -59.15 -13.68
C ARG A 297 -104.05 -59.37 -14.86
N THR A 298 -103.89 -58.64 -15.96
CA THR A 298 -104.71 -58.85 -17.18
C THR A 298 -104.56 -60.26 -17.72
N LEU A 299 -103.34 -60.82 -17.74
CA LEU A 299 -103.13 -62.20 -18.15
C LEU A 299 -103.81 -63.20 -17.20
N SER A 300 -103.73 -62.96 -15.89
CA SER A 300 -104.41 -63.76 -14.88
C SER A 300 -105.94 -63.71 -15.07
N GLU A 301 -106.53 -62.54 -15.26
CA GLU A 301 -107.96 -62.37 -15.55
C GLU A 301 -108.36 -63.10 -16.84
N TYR A 302 -107.55 -63.01 -17.89
CA TYR A 302 -107.80 -63.73 -19.14
C TYR A 302 -107.73 -65.25 -18.96
N LEU A 303 -106.77 -65.76 -18.17
CA LEU A 303 -106.67 -67.18 -17.86
C LEU A 303 -107.90 -67.68 -17.10
N VAL A 304 -108.39 -66.92 -16.12
CA VAL A 304 -109.65 -67.25 -15.41
C VAL A 304 -110.82 -67.31 -16.40
N LEU A 305 -110.96 -66.30 -17.26
CA LEU A 305 -112.01 -66.28 -18.29
C LEU A 305 -111.94 -67.49 -19.23
N VAL A 306 -110.74 -67.91 -19.64
CA VAL A 306 -110.54 -69.10 -20.48
C VAL A 306 -110.89 -70.38 -19.72
N ILE A 307 -110.53 -70.48 -18.44
CA ILE A 307 -110.89 -71.61 -17.57
C ILE A 307 -112.41 -71.73 -17.43
N ASP A 308 -113.10 -70.60 -17.24
CA ASP A 308 -114.55 -70.53 -17.14
C ASP A 308 -115.22 -70.93 -18.46
N ALA A 309 -114.77 -70.36 -19.58
CA ALA A 309 -115.30 -70.65 -20.90
C ALA A 309 -115.10 -72.11 -21.33
N ALA A 310 -114.00 -72.75 -20.89
CA ALA A 310 -113.71 -74.15 -21.16
C ALA A 310 -114.46 -75.13 -20.21
N GLY A 311 -115.21 -74.63 -19.21
CA GLY A 311 -115.98 -75.46 -18.29
C GLY A 311 -115.13 -76.38 -17.41
N VAL A 312 -113.86 -76.02 -17.19
CA VAL A 312 -112.87 -76.82 -16.43
C VAL A 312 -112.65 -76.29 -15.01
N HIS A 313 -113.35 -75.23 -14.61
CA HIS A 313 -113.22 -74.59 -13.29
C HIS A 313 -113.26 -75.60 -12.13
N ASP A 314 -114.29 -76.45 -12.07
CA ASP A 314 -114.48 -77.46 -11.00
C ASP A 314 -113.37 -78.52 -10.95
N LYS A 315 -112.70 -78.79 -12.09
CA LYS A 315 -111.59 -79.74 -12.17
C LYS A 315 -110.28 -79.14 -11.69
N ILE A 316 -110.05 -77.85 -11.97
CA ILE A 316 -108.84 -77.13 -11.57
C ILE A 316 -108.88 -76.81 -10.07
N GLU A 317 -110.04 -76.42 -9.54
CA GLU A 317 -110.19 -76.10 -8.11
C GLU A 317 -109.97 -77.32 -7.21
N LYS A 318 -110.34 -78.53 -7.66
CA LYS A 318 -110.03 -79.79 -6.95
C LYS A 318 -108.54 -80.18 -6.96
N LEU A 319 -107.75 -79.61 -7.86
CA LEU A 319 -106.31 -79.87 -7.99
C LEU A 319 -105.46 -78.76 -7.34
N SER A 320 -106.00 -77.55 -7.20
CA SER A 320 -105.37 -76.42 -6.51
C SER A 320 -105.45 -76.61 -5.00
N TYR A 321 -104.37 -77.08 -4.38
CA TYR A 321 -104.36 -77.41 -2.95
C TYR A 321 -104.23 -76.20 -2.01
N ASP A 322 -103.89 -74.99 -2.50
CA ASP A 322 -103.49 -73.90 -1.60
C ASP A 322 -104.16 -72.53 -1.83
N LYS A 323 -104.91 -72.30 -2.92
CA LYS A 323 -105.68 -71.05 -3.14
C LYS A 323 -106.93 -71.26 -3.99
N THR A 324 -108.00 -70.55 -3.64
CA THR A 324 -109.21 -70.46 -4.48
C THR A 324 -108.92 -69.66 -5.76
N LEU A 325 -109.68 -69.87 -6.83
CA LEU A 325 -109.47 -69.16 -8.11
C LEU A 325 -109.68 -67.64 -7.97
N GLU A 326 -110.58 -67.20 -7.08
CA GLU A 326 -110.77 -65.78 -6.73
C GLU A 326 -109.52 -65.18 -6.07
N GLU A 327 -108.85 -65.91 -5.17
CA GLU A 327 -107.61 -65.47 -4.51
C GLU A 327 -106.41 -65.37 -5.47
N MET A 328 -106.44 -66.06 -6.63
CA MET A 328 -105.42 -65.91 -7.67
C MET A 328 -105.49 -64.56 -8.39
N THR A 329 -106.64 -63.87 -8.39
CA THR A 329 -106.77 -62.54 -9.01
C THR A 329 -106.14 -61.43 -8.15
N THR A 330 -106.10 -61.63 -6.82
CA THR A 330 -105.45 -60.75 -5.86
C THR A 330 -104.03 -61.19 -5.53
N ILE A 331 -103.14 -61.21 -6.53
CA ILE A 331 -101.70 -61.35 -6.28
C ILE A 331 -101.15 -59.95 -5.94
N ASN A 332 -100.88 -59.71 -4.66
CA ASN A 332 -100.01 -58.63 -4.21
C ASN A 332 -98.58 -59.19 -4.08
N LEU A 333 -97.63 -58.58 -4.81
CA LEU A 333 -96.19 -58.89 -4.80
C LEU A 333 -95.36 -57.69 -4.35
#